data_AF-A0A956ZTM6-F1
#
_entry.id   AF-A0A956ZTM6-F1
#
_cell.length_a   1.000
_cell.length_b   1.000
_cell.length_c   1.000
_cell.angle_alpha   90.00
_cell.angle_beta   90.00
_cell.angle_gamma   90.00
#
_symmetry.space_group_name_H-M   'P 1'
#
loop_
_entity.id
_entity.type
_entity.pdbx_description
1 polymer ?
#
loop_
_entity_poly.entity_id
_entity_poly.type
_entity_poly.pdbx_seq_one_letter_code
_entity_poly.pdbx_strand_id
1 'polypeptide(L)'
;PDGTAYQTTGTNFANAGNNTTHVTAISPAGTTDTVLSGFPLGSVLFGPDGAIYQTTAVIDSGSITTHVFMIGPTGATETTIPGIPTVYTLISPTGTAYQNTAAYDSTTGDTAYFITAISPGGTVTATQLPGAPYGDSFGQPQSTQFAADGTVYQVTSTGDTTTGYSFHVTVITPGGANTAQLPGTPSGAIQVGPDGTAYQLIDIHDSVTDDHSYAVTTITAGGATTIPLPGYPRSTVLFGPDNIVYVTTSSDDPTDFSTQVTAITPTGYTTTPLTGYATGGVRISPDGTVYQLTATIDSSGITNYVTTFTPNGHTTTELPGAFLYSWDQLVFDADGTAYKTTFTGDATIGYTTHVTAFTATGHTTTSFAGHPADHIKILPDGTVLQSVDLGDDVTRFVLIRSADITPAV
;
A
#
# COMPACT_ATOMS: atom_id res chain seq x y z
N PRO A 1 21.74 8.42 1.75
CA PRO A 1 22.46 8.48 0.44
C PRO A 1 23.97 8.74 0.58
N ASP A 2 24.38 9.46 1.62
CA ASP A 2 25.77 9.77 1.99
C ASP A 2 26.32 8.93 3.16
N GLY A 3 25.51 8.03 3.72
CA GLY A 3 25.85 7.23 4.90
C GLY A 3 25.67 7.95 6.24
N THR A 4 25.07 9.15 6.25
CA THR A 4 24.74 9.87 7.47
C THR A 4 23.51 9.26 8.15
N ALA A 5 23.65 8.90 9.42
CA ALA A 5 22.54 8.48 10.28
C ALA A 5 21.99 9.67 11.06
N TYR A 6 20.70 9.64 11.40
CA TYR A 6 20.06 10.71 12.15
C TYR A 6 19.38 10.14 13.39
N GLN A 7 19.52 10.87 14.50
CA GLN A 7 18.90 10.52 15.77
C GLN A 7 18.08 11.71 16.27
N THR A 8 16.82 11.45 16.62
CA THR A 8 15.97 12.42 17.33
C THR A 8 15.99 12.08 18.82
N THR A 9 16.30 13.07 19.67
CA THR A 9 16.15 12.96 21.13
C THR A 9 15.36 14.14 21.67
N GLY A 10 14.59 13.92 22.74
CA GLY A 10 13.86 14.96 23.44
C GLY A 10 14.43 15.17 24.82
N THR A 11 14.65 16.42 25.22
CA THR A 11 14.99 16.75 26.61
C THR A 11 13.75 17.34 27.27
N ASN A 12 13.10 16.50 28.08
CA ASN A 12 11.98 16.93 28.93
C ASN A 12 12.53 17.50 30.24
N PHE A 13 12.53 18.83 30.39
CA PHE A 13 12.72 19.44 31.71
C PHE A 13 11.36 19.47 32.41
N ALA A 14 11.16 18.52 33.33
CA ALA A 14 9.89 18.21 34.00
C ALA A 14 9.16 19.40 34.68
N ASN A 15 9.72 20.61 34.70
CA ASN A 15 9.15 21.78 35.37
C ASN A 15 9.35 23.12 34.63
N ALA A 16 9.84 23.18 33.38
CA ALA A 16 10.27 24.46 32.78
C ALA A 16 9.47 24.92 31.55
N GLY A 17 8.51 24.16 31.03
CA GLY A 17 7.78 24.53 29.80
C GLY A 17 8.66 24.66 28.55
N ASN A 18 9.95 24.34 28.66
CA ASN A 18 10.94 24.47 27.60
C ASN A 18 11.42 23.09 27.18
N ASN A 19 10.53 22.36 26.50
CA ASN A 19 10.90 21.11 25.85
C ASN A 19 11.72 21.47 24.60
N THR A 20 12.85 20.78 24.42
CA THR A 20 13.68 20.91 23.22
C THR A 20 13.88 19.56 22.58
N THR A 21 13.93 19.57 21.26
CA THR A 21 14.20 18.43 20.41
C THR A 21 15.59 18.58 19.83
N HIS A 22 16.42 17.55 19.91
CA HIS A 22 17.73 17.49 19.29
C HIS A 22 17.66 16.54 18.10
N VAL A 23 18.04 17.05 16.92
CA VAL A 23 18.25 16.24 15.72
C VAL A 23 19.75 16.18 15.47
N THR A 24 20.35 15.02 15.75
CA THR A 24 21.78 14.80 15.61
C THR A 24 22.07 14.04 14.33
N ALA A 25 22.83 14.67 13.43
CA ALA A 25 23.41 14.03 12.24
C ALA A 25 24.73 13.34 12.61
N ILE A 26 24.88 12.07 12.25
CA ILE A 26 26.03 11.22 12.59
C ILE A 26 26.65 10.73 11.30
N SER A 27 27.83 11.23 10.96
CA SER A 27 28.56 10.91 9.73
C SER A 27 30.02 10.50 10.04
N PRO A 28 30.75 9.91 9.08
CA PRO A 28 32.20 9.70 9.23
C PRO A 28 33.00 10.99 9.44
N ALA A 29 32.48 12.15 9.01
CA ALA A 29 33.10 13.46 9.20
C ALA A 29 32.87 14.04 10.61
N GLY A 30 31.98 13.43 11.41
CA GLY A 30 31.64 13.87 12.76
C GLY A 30 30.13 13.96 12.99
N THR A 31 29.79 14.52 14.15
CA THR A 31 28.40 14.72 14.59
C THR A 31 28.03 16.20 14.57
N THR A 32 26.86 16.52 14.04
CA THR A 32 26.28 17.86 14.08
C THR A 32 24.93 17.79 14.80
N ASP A 33 24.71 18.67 15.78
CA ASP A 33 23.47 18.71 16.55
C ASP A 33 22.65 19.95 16.21
N THR A 34 21.37 19.75 15.90
CA THR A 34 20.41 20.83 15.63
C THR A 34 19.34 20.83 16.71
N VAL A 35 19.25 21.93 17.45
CA VAL A 35 18.28 22.11 18.56
C VAL A 35 17.03 22.80 18.04
N LEU A 36 15.88 22.18 18.25
CA LEU A 36 14.56 22.65 17.86
C LEU A 36 13.70 22.88 19.10
N SER A 37 12.74 23.80 19.02
CA SER A 37 11.75 24.01 20.08
C SER A 37 10.73 22.87 20.11
N GLY A 38 10.17 22.59 21.28
CA GLY A 38 9.13 21.59 21.47
C GLY A 38 9.66 20.17 21.70
N PHE A 39 8.73 19.25 22.00
CA PHE A 39 9.03 17.83 22.11
C PHE A 39 8.84 17.13 20.75
N PRO A 40 9.64 16.09 20.43
CA PRO A 40 9.60 15.48 19.12
C PRO A 40 8.32 14.65 18.92
N LEU A 41 7.75 14.76 17.73
CA LEU A 41 6.59 14.01 17.27
C LEU A 41 7.03 13.10 16.12
N GLY A 42 7.50 11.91 16.46
CA GLY A 42 8.00 10.93 15.50
C GLY A 42 9.47 11.14 15.12
N SER A 43 9.90 10.35 14.14
CA SER A 43 11.28 10.34 13.64
C SER A 43 11.49 11.43 12.59
N VAL A 44 12.76 11.73 12.28
CA VAL A 44 13.09 12.54 11.11
C VAL A 44 12.61 11.88 9.82
N LEU A 45 12.18 12.70 8.86
CA LEU A 45 11.79 12.29 7.52
C LEU A 45 12.74 12.88 6.49
N PHE A 46 12.93 12.15 5.39
CA PHE A 46 13.83 12.55 4.32
C PHE A 46 13.05 12.85 3.06
N GLY A 47 13.26 14.05 2.52
CA GLY A 47 12.82 14.42 1.18
C GLY A 47 13.70 13.79 0.09
N PRO A 48 13.16 13.66 -1.13
CA PRO A 48 13.91 13.17 -2.29
C PRO A 48 15.07 14.08 -2.70
N ASP A 49 15.01 15.36 -2.31
CA ASP A 49 16.06 16.37 -2.48
C ASP A 49 17.12 16.34 -1.35
N GLY A 50 16.97 15.44 -0.38
CA GLY A 50 17.83 15.36 0.80
C GLY A 50 17.45 16.35 1.91
N ALA A 51 16.36 17.11 1.78
CA ALA A 51 15.83 17.90 2.89
C ALA A 51 15.40 16.99 4.04
N ILE A 52 15.60 17.44 5.27
CA ILE A 52 15.23 16.68 6.46
C ILE A 52 14.10 17.40 7.17
N TYR A 53 13.08 16.66 7.58
CA TYR A 53 11.93 17.20 8.28
C TYR A 53 11.82 16.60 9.67
N GLN A 54 11.59 17.45 10.67
CA GLN A 54 11.27 17.03 12.04
C GLN A 54 10.04 17.80 12.51
N THR A 55 9.08 17.06 13.06
CA THR A 55 7.89 17.65 13.67
C THR A 55 8.04 17.67 15.16
N THR A 56 7.69 18.79 15.78
CA THR A 56 7.66 18.95 17.23
C THR A 56 6.35 19.60 17.65
N ALA A 57 6.03 19.52 18.94
CA ALA A 57 4.91 20.24 19.51
C ALA A 57 5.34 21.03 20.74
N VAL A 58 4.70 22.19 20.90
CA VAL A 58 4.81 23.02 22.10
C VAL A 58 3.45 23.07 22.76
N ILE A 59 3.44 22.87 24.08
CA ILE A 59 2.24 22.98 24.91
C ILE A 59 2.35 24.30 25.67
N ASP A 60 1.52 25.28 25.33
CA ASP A 60 1.42 26.54 26.05
C ASP A 60 0.02 26.68 26.64
N SER A 61 -0.06 26.76 27.97
CA SER A 61 -1.31 27.04 28.68
C SER A 61 -2.47 26.11 28.32
N GLY A 62 -2.16 24.85 27.99
CA GLY A 62 -3.13 23.83 27.58
C GLY A 62 -3.45 23.80 26.08
N SER A 63 -2.95 24.77 25.30
CA SER A 63 -3.01 24.75 23.85
C SER A 63 -1.77 24.07 23.26
N ILE A 64 -1.96 23.24 22.24
CA ILE A 64 -0.88 22.57 21.53
C ILE A 64 -0.67 23.27 20.18
N THR A 65 0.57 23.64 19.92
CA THR A 65 1.02 24.16 18.63
C THR A 65 1.97 23.15 18.00
N THR A 66 1.77 22.86 16.72
CA THR A 66 2.63 21.98 15.94
C THR A 66 3.68 22.83 15.23
N HIS A 67 4.92 22.36 15.22
CA HIS A 67 6.02 22.97 14.48
C HIS A 67 6.59 21.93 13.54
N VAL A 68 6.77 22.30 12.28
CA VAL A 68 7.48 21.48 11.29
C VAL A 68 8.77 22.21 10.93
N PHE A 69 9.90 21.56 11.18
CA PHE A 69 11.22 22.08 10.87
C PHE A 69 11.76 21.42 9.62
N MET A 70 12.16 22.24 8.65
CA MET A 70 12.98 21.82 7.52
C MET A 70 14.45 22.10 7.87
N ILE A 71 15.25 21.06 8.00
CA ILE A 71 16.65 21.10 8.43
C ILE A 71 17.53 20.95 7.19
N GLY A 72 18.26 22.02 6.88
CA GLY A 72 19.23 22.06 5.79
C GLY A 72 20.66 22.30 6.30
N PRO A 73 21.65 22.32 5.39
CA PRO A 73 23.06 22.54 5.76
C PRO A 73 23.32 23.91 6.38
N THR A 74 22.45 24.89 6.15
CA THR A 74 22.55 26.26 6.69
C THR A 74 21.79 26.46 8.00
N GLY A 75 21.10 25.44 8.51
CA GLY A 75 20.28 25.50 9.71
C GLY A 75 18.85 24.99 9.50
N ALA A 76 18.00 25.19 10.50
CA ALA A 76 16.61 24.81 10.48
C ALA A 76 15.68 25.99 10.18
N THR A 77 14.71 25.79 9.30
CA THR A 77 13.61 26.72 9.04
C THR A 77 12.34 26.18 9.69
N GLU A 78 11.70 26.98 10.53
CA GLU A 78 10.50 26.60 11.27
C GLU A 78 9.22 27.03 10.54
N THR A 79 8.22 26.14 10.52
CA THR A 79 6.84 26.47 10.19
C THR A 79 5.95 26.15 11.38
N THR A 80 5.27 27.17 11.91
CA THR A 80 4.27 27.03 12.98
C THR A 80 2.89 26.72 12.39
N ILE A 81 2.27 25.64 12.86
CA ILE A 81 0.94 25.17 12.42
C ILE A 81 0.02 25.10 13.65
N PRO A 82 -1.14 25.76 13.63
CA PRO A 82 -2.11 25.66 14.72
C PRO A 82 -2.61 24.22 14.94
N GLY A 83 -2.82 23.86 16.21
CA GLY A 83 -3.41 22.59 16.61
C GLY A 83 -2.40 21.49 16.92
N ILE A 84 -2.92 20.36 17.39
CA ILE A 84 -2.18 19.13 17.63
C ILE A 84 -2.03 18.35 16.32
N PRO A 85 -0.89 17.68 16.02
CA PRO A 85 -0.86 16.76 14.88
C PRO A 85 -1.87 15.63 15.09
N THR A 86 -2.59 15.26 14.03
CA THR A 86 -3.43 14.05 14.06
C THR A 86 -2.72 12.84 13.44
N VAL A 87 -1.78 13.10 12.52
CA VAL A 87 -0.98 12.09 11.83
C VAL A 87 0.49 12.48 11.80
N TYR A 88 1.36 11.51 11.52
CA TYR A 88 2.75 11.79 11.20
C TYR A 88 2.85 12.64 9.94
N THR A 89 3.86 13.52 9.89
CA THR A 89 4.19 14.24 8.66
C THR A 89 4.48 13.24 7.55
N LEU A 90 4.05 13.57 6.33
CA LEU A 90 4.31 12.78 5.14
C LEU A 90 5.06 13.63 4.13
N ILE A 91 5.98 13.03 3.38
CA ILE A 91 6.74 13.73 2.33
C ILE A 91 6.31 13.20 0.97
N SER A 92 5.86 14.09 0.09
CA SER A 92 5.47 13.72 -1.27
C SER A 92 6.69 13.37 -2.13
N PRO A 93 6.48 12.72 -3.30
CA PRO A 93 7.53 12.52 -4.30
C PRO A 93 8.18 13.82 -4.82
N THR A 94 7.51 14.96 -4.65
CA THR A 94 8.02 16.29 -5.01
C THR A 94 8.79 16.98 -3.87
N GLY A 95 8.88 16.34 -2.70
CA GLY A 95 9.60 16.84 -1.52
C GLY A 95 8.81 17.81 -0.65
N THR A 96 7.53 18.06 -0.95
CA THR A 96 6.64 18.85 -0.09
C THR A 96 6.26 18.04 1.15
N ALA A 97 6.40 18.66 2.33
CA ALA A 97 5.94 18.07 3.58
C ALA A 97 4.47 18.38 3.82
N TYR A 98 3.70 17.39 4.26
CA TYR A 98 2.28 17.49 4.59
C TYR A 98 2.07 17.11 6.05
N GLN A 99 1.45 18.01 6.81
CA GLN A 99 1.12 17.80 8.22
C GLN A 99 -0.38 18.01 8.45
N ASN A 100 -1.05 16.99 8.99
CA ASN A 100 -2.44 17.14 9.41
C ASN A 100 -2.50 17.59 10.86
N THR A 101 -3.37 18.56 11.17
CA THR A 101 -3.59 19.05 12.53
C THR A 101 -5.07 19.15 12.87
N ALA A 102 -5.37 19.08 14.18
CA ALA A 102 -6.66 19.36 14.77
C ALA A 102 -6.54 20.57 15.70
N ALA A 103 -7.32 21.62 15.43
CA ALA A 103 -7.40 22.82 16.25
C ALA A 103 -8.76 22.87 16.95
N TYR A 104 -8.74 22.75 18.28
CA TYR A 104 -9.95 22.84 19.12
C TYR A 104 -10.23 24.30 19.49
N ASP A 105 -11.45 24.78 19.21
CA ASP A 105 -11.93 26.07 19.69
C ASP A 105 -12.79 25.85 20.94
N SER A 106 -12.26 26.22 22.11
CA SER A 106 -12.98 26.12 23.38
C SER A 106 -14.22 27.01 23.47
N THR A 107 -14.35 28.01 22.60
CA THR A 107 -15.47 28.95 22.57
C THR A 107 -16.69 28.32 21.92
N THR A 108 -16.50 27.62 20.81
CA THR A 108 -17.59 26.95 20.09
C THR A 108 -17.74 25.48 20.49
N GLY A 109 -16.69 24.89 21.04
CA GLY A 109 -16.59 23.45 21.31
C GLY A 109 -16.26 22.63 20.06
N ASP A 110 -15.96 23.28 18.93
CA ASP A 110 -15.70 22.61 17.66
C ASP A 110 -14.21 22.30 17.48
N THR A 111 -13.93 21.27 16.68
CA THR A 111 -12.57 20.94 16.23
C THR A 111 -12.48 21.12 14.72
N ALA A 112 -11.58 22.00 14.28
CA ALA A 112 -11.26 22.17 12.87
C ALA A 112 -10.04 21.33 12.48
N TYR A 113 -10.14 20.63 11.35
CA TYR A 113 -9.07 19.79 10.83
C TYR A 113 -8.41 20.45 9.63
N PHE A 114 -7.09 20.35 9.54
CA PHE A 114 -6.32 20.92 8.45
C PHE A 114 -5.29 19.92 7.94
N ILE A 115 -4.92 20.06 6.68
CA ILE A 115 -3.67 19.54 6.13
C ILE A 115 -2.86 20.71 5.59
N THR A 116 -1.62 20.83 6.06
CA THR A 116 -0.73 21.92 5.72
C THR A 116 0.41 21.41 4.85
N ALA A 117 0.52 21.95 3.64
CA ALA A 117 1.61 21.70 2.70
C ALA A 117 2.74 22.71 2.93
N ILE A 118 3.97 22.23 3.06
CA ILE A 118 5.19 23.02 3.23
C ILE A 118 6.14 22.64 2.10
N SER A 119 6.19 23.47 1.07
CA SER A 119 7.07 23.24 -0.07
C SER A 119 8.55 23.37 0.31
N PRO A 120 9.48 22.73 -0.42
CA PRO A 120 10.92 22.94 -0.23
C PRO A 120 11.35 24.42 -0.32
N GLY A 121 10.61 25.24 -1.07
CA GLY A 121 10.84 26.68 -1.18
C GLY A 121 10.32 27.52 0.00
N GLY A 122 9.73 26.89 1.02
CA GLY A 122 9.18 27.57 2.21
C GLY A 122 7.77 28.12 2.04
N THR A 123 7.12 27.95 0.88
CA THR A 123 5.70 28.28 0.71
C THR A 123 4.85 27.33 1.56
N VAL A 124 3.96 27.89 2.37
CA VAL A 124 3.03 27.17 3.24
C VAL A 124 1.60 27.36 2.74
N THR A 125 0.84 26.29 2.63
CA THR A 125 -0.58 26.35 2.28
C THR A 125 -1.37 25.40 3.17
N ALA A 126 -2.36 25.93 3.89
CA ALA A 126 -3.25 25.13 4.73
C ALA A 126 -4.59 24.91 4.00
N THR A 127 -5.04 23.66 3.95
CA THR A 127 -6.36 23.27 3.46
C THR A 127 -7.19 22.77 4.63
N GLN A 128 -8.34 23.40 4.87
CA GLN A 128 -9.29 22.92 5.86
C GLN A 128 -9.97 21.65 5.34
N LEU A 129 -10.03 20.63 6.18
CA LEU A 129 -10.67 19.36 5.90
C LEU A 129 -12.08 19.32 6.50
N PRO A 130 -13.02 18.56 5.90
CA PRO A 130 -14.37 18.43 6.44
C PRO A 130 -14.44 17.78 7.82
N GLY A 131 -13.50 16.88 8.12
CA GLY A 131 -13.48 16.10 9.36
C GLY A 131 -12.11 15.52 9.67
N ALA A 132 -12.08 14.61 10.63
CA ALA A 132 -10.85 13.94 11.07
C ALA A 132 -10.29 13.05 9.94
N PRO A 133 -8.97 12.98 9.75
CA PRO A 133 -8.37 12.00 8.86
C PRO A 133 -8.81 10.56 9.20
N TYR A 134 -9.20 9.78 8.18
CA TYR A 134 -9.74 8.45 8.37
C TYR A 134 -8.68 7.36 8.20
N GLY A 135 -8.53 6.46 9.18
CA GLY A 135 -7.63 5.30 9.08
C GLY A 135 -6.21 5.52 9.61
N ASP A 136 -5.96 6.61 10.34
CA ASP A 136 -4.64 6.98 10.85
C ASP A 136 -4.29 6.40 12.25
N SER A 137 -5.24 5.70 12.88
CA SER A 137 -5.04 5.08 14.19
C SER A 137 -4.37 3.71 14.08
N PHE A 138 -3.10 3.64 14.48
CA PHE A 138 -2.26 2.44 14.71
C PHE A 138 -2.72 1.15 14.00
N GLY A 139 -2.42 1.03 12.71
CA GLY A 139 -2.55 -0.22 11.95
C GLY A 139 -3.63 -0.21 10.87
N GLN A 140 -4.34 0.89 10.67
CA GLN A 140 -5.29 1.06 9.57
C GLN A 140 -4.64 1.71 8.33
N PRO A 141 -5.22 1.50 7.13
CA PRO A 141 -4.63 1.97 5.88
C PRO A 141 -4.49 3.49 5.81
N GLN A 142 -3.39 3.97 5.22
CA GLN A 142 -3.03 5.38 5.16
C GLN A 142 -4.16 6.24 4.58
N SER A 143 -4.63 7.21 5.38
CA SER A 143 -5.67 8.19 5.01
C SER A 143 -5.27 9.10 3.85
N THR A 144 -3.96 9.17 3.57
CA THR A 144 -3.33 10.13 2.68
C THR A 144 -2.48 9.38 1.67
N GLN A 145 -2.63 9.70 0.38
CA GLN A 145 -1.76 9.19 -0.68
C GLN A 145 -1.32 10.30 -1.62
N PHE A 146 -0.19 10.09 -2.28
CA PHE A 146 0.43 11.03 -3.20
C PHE A 146 0.45 10.47 -4.61
N ALA A 147 0.02 11.27 -5.58
CA ALA A 147 0.39 11.06 -6.98
C ALA A 147 1.83 11.51 -7.22
N ALA A 148 2.41 11.05 -8.33
CA ALA A 148 3.77 11.41 -8.75
C ALA A 148 3.94 12.92 -8.99
N ASP A 149 2.88 13.62 -9.39
CA ASP A 149 2.88 15.07 -9.63
C ASP A 149 2.75 15.91 -8.33
N GLY A 150 2.63 15.25 -7.17
CA GLY A 150 2.43 15.89 -5.88
C GLY A 150 0.97 16.19 -5.52
N THR A 151 0.00 15.75 -6.32
CA THR A 151 -1.42 15.77 -5.94
C THR A 151 -1.62 14.88 -4.72
N VAL A 152 -2.36 15.38 -3.73
CA VAL A 152 -2.66 14.67 -2.49
C VAL A 152 -4.12 14.26 -2.46
N TYR A 153 -4.36 13.03 -2.05
CA TYR A 153 -5.69 12.50 -1.79
C TYR A 153 -5.82 12.20 -0.31
N GLN A 154 -6.72 12.89 0.38
CA GLN A 154 -6.95 12.75 1.82
C GLN A 154 -8.37 12.29 2.09
N VAL A 155 -8.53 11.13 2.70
CA VAL A 155 -9.83 10.65 3.19
C VAL A 155 -10.06 11.14 4.61
N THR A 156 -11.26 11.67 4.87
CA THR A 156 -11.69 12.14 6.19
C THR A 156 -13.08 11.63 6.56
N SER A 157 -13.39 11.62 7.84
CA SER A 157 -14.70 11.25 8.38
C SER A 157 -15.26 12.35 9.28
N THR A 158 -16.57 12.57 9.18
CA THR A 158 -17.37 13.38 10.12
C THR A 158 -18.44 12.50 10.78
N GLY A 159 -18.99 12.93 11.92
CA GLY A 159 -20.01 12.19 12.67
C GLY A 159 -19.44 11.34 13.79
N ASP A 160 -20.27 10.45 14.35
CA ASP A 160 -19.94 9.59 15.48
C ASP A 160 -20.69 8.25 15.43
N THR A 161 -20.44 7.36 16.40
CA THR A 161 -21.10 6.05 16.49
C THR A 161 -22.61 6.11 16.74
N THR A 162 -23.14 7.26 17.12
CA THR A 162 -24.57 7.46 17.45
C THR A 162 -25.35 7.93 16.22
N THR A 163 -24.73 8.81 15.44
CA THR A 163 -25.33 9.48 14.27
C THR A 163 -24.89 8.88 12.94
N GLY A 164 -23.87 8.01 12.97
CA GLY A 164 -23.22 7.46 11.79
C GLY A 164 -22.06 8.34 11.31
N TYR A 165 -21.15 7.73 10.56
CA TYR A 165 -20.04 8.43 9.94
C TYR A 165 -20.36 8.81 8.49
N SER A 166 -19.94 10.00 8.08
CA SER A 166 -19.91 10.43 6.67
C SER A 166 -18.46 10.61 6.22
N PHE A 167 -18.13 10.09 5.04
CA PHE A 167 -16.77 10.07 4.54
C PHE A 167 -16.59 11.02 3.36
N HIS A 168 -15.43 11.65 3.29
CA HIS A 168 -15.08 12.62 2.26
C HIS A 168 -13.68 12.32 1.74
N VAL A 169 -13.45 12.62 0.47
CA VAL A 169 -12.11 12.71 -0.09
C VAL A 169 -11.82 14.13 -0.51
N THR A 170 -10.69 14.67 -0.06
CA THR A 170 -10.17 15.96 -0.48
C THR A 170 -8.97 15.73 -1.40
N VAL A 171 -9.05 16.25 -2.62
CA VAL A 171 -7.98 16.27 -3.61
C VAL A 171 -7.30 17.62 -3.56
N ILE A 172 -6.00 17.64 -3.29
CA ILE A 172 -5.21 18.87 -3.10
C ILE A 172 -4.16 18.93 -4.18
N THR A 173 -4.25 19.98 -5.00
CA THR A 173 -3.33 20.27 -6.10
C THR A 173 -2.66 21.62 -5.85
N PRO A 174 -1.60 21.98 -6.59
CA PRO A 174 -1.06 23.34 -6.57
C PRO A 174 -2.08 24.42 -6.93
N GLY A 175 -3.13 24.07 -7.70
CA GLY A 175 -4.21 24.99 -8.10
C GLY A 175 -5.32 25.16 -7.07
N GLY A 176 -5.28 24.42 -5.96
CA GLY A 176 -6.30 24.44 -4.92
C GLY A 176 -6.78 23.04 -4.53
N ALA A 177 -7.79 23.00 -3.67
CA ALA A 177 -8.38 21.77 -3.17
C ALA A 177 -9.84 21.61 -3.61
N ASN A 178 -10.25 20.37 -3.85
CA ASN A 178 -11.63 20.00 -4.12
C ASN A 178 -12.03 18.84 -3.20
N THR A 179 -13.25 18.86 -2.67
CA THR A 179 -13.75 17.85 -1.74
C THR A 179 -15.02 17.22 -2.30
N ALA A 180 -15.05 15.89 -2.30
CA ALA A 180 -16.24 15.11 -2.65
C ALA A 180 -16.65 14.22 -1.46
N GLN A 181 -17.96 14.10 -1.23
CA GLN A 181 -18.49 13.11 -0.29
C GLN A 181 -18.46 11.73 -0.95
N LEU A 182 -18.04 10.72 -0.20
CA LEU A 182 -18.09 9.33 -0.62
C LEU A 182 -19.48 8.75 -0.30
N PRO A 183 -20.08 7.92 -1.18
CA PRO A 183 -21.42 7.40 -0.97
C PRO A 183 -21.48 6.23 0.03
N GLY A 184 -20.34 5.82 0.59
CA GLY A 184 -20.24 4.72 1.55
C GLY A 184 -18.97 4.81 2.41
N THR A 185 -18.76 3.78 3.21
CA THR A 185 -17.59 3.65 4.09
C THR A 185 -16.37 3.22 3.27
N PRO A 186 -15.23 3.93 3.35
CA PRO A 186 -13.99 3.48 2.72
C PRO A 186 -13.58 2.10 3.23
N SER A 187 -13.29 1.19 2.29
CA SER A 187 -12.74 -0.14 2.57
C SER A 187 -11.29 -0.19 2.10
N GLY A 188 -10.34 -0.31 3.02
CA GLY A 188 -8.91 -0.28 2.68
C GLY A 188 -8.37 1.12 2.32
N ALA A 189 -7.08 1.17 1.95
CA ALA A 189 -6.42 2.41 1.55
C ALA A 189 -6.89 2.88 0.18
N ILE A 190 -6.97 4.20 0.01
CA ILE A 190 -6.95 4.80 -1.32
C ILE A 190 -5.66 4.40 -2.03
N GLN A 191 -5.74 4.19 -3.35
CA GLN A 191 -4.60 3.82 -4.19
C GLN A 191 -4.53 4.79 -5.35
N VAL A 192 -3.31 5.19 -5.78
CA VAL A 192 -3.13 6.17 -6.85
C VAL A 192 -2.49 5.49 -8.06
N GLY A 193 -3.16 5.59 -9.20
CA GLY A 193 -2.71 5.04 -10.47
C GLY A 193 -1.56 5.83 -11.10
N PRO A 194 -0.88 5.27 -12.11
CA PRO A 194 0.21 5.94 -12.82
C PRO A 194 -0.19 7.24 -13.52
N ASP A 195 -1.46 7.37 -13.91
CA ASP A 195 -2.06 8.58 -14.48
C ASP A 195 -2.38 9.67 -13.44
N GLY A 196 -2.15 9.38 -12.16
CA GLY A 196 -2.47 10.26 -11.03
C GLY A 196 -3.91 10.13 -10.54
N THR A 197 -4.76 9.34 -11.18
CA THR A 197 -6.14 9.08 -10.74
C THR A 197 -6.14 8.21 -9.49
N ALA A 198 -6.91 8.57 -8.47
CA ALA A 198 -7.02 7.78 -7.25
C ALA A 198 -8.28 6.90 -7.24
N TYR A 199 -8.20 5.77 -6.55
CA TYR A 199 -9.27 4.78 -6.45
C TYR A 199 -9.46 4.36 -5.00
N GLN A 200 -10.70 4.41 -4.53
CA GLN A 200 -11.10 4.00 -3.19
C GLN A 200 -12.19 2.94 -3.29
N LEU A 201 -11.95 1.75 -2.72
CA LEU A 201 -13.02 0.78 -2.50
C LEU A 201 -13.95 1.32 -1.42
N ILE A 202 -15.25 1.14 -1.60
CA ILE A 202 -16.27 1.57 -0.64
C ILE A 202 -17.29 0.45 -0.38
N ASP A 203 -17.77 0.41 0.86
CA ASP A 203 -18.88 -0.39 1.34
C ASP A 203 -20.10 0.52 1.56
N ILE A 204 -21.19 0.23 0.84
CA ILE A 204 -22.45 0.97 0.87
C ILE A 204 -23.47 0.10 1.60
N HIS A 205 -23.76 0.48 2.85
CA HIS A 205 -24.75 -0.18 3.70
C HIS A 205 -26.13 0.44 3.53
N ASP A 206 -27.12 -0.37 3.15
CA ASP A 206 -28.53 0.01 3.21
C ASP A 206 -29.09 -0.32 4.60
N SER A 207 -29.18 0.71 5.45
CA SER A 207 -29.71 0.56 6.81
C SER A 207 -31.16 0.03 6.91
N VAL A 208 -31.93 0.04 5.81
CA VAL A 208 -33.31 -0.46 5.80
C VAL A 208 -33.35 -1.97 5.62
N THR A 209 -32.54 -2.51 4.71
CA THR A 209 -32.50 -3.95 4.42
C THR A 209 -31.38 -4.69 5.13
N ASP A 210 -30.42 -3.94 5.72
CA ASP A 210 -29.16 -4.44 6.25
C ASP A 210 -28.27 -5.08 5.17
N ASP A 211 -28.50 -4.73 3.90
CA ASP A 211 -27.70 -5.22 2.78
C ASP A 211 -26.46 -4.36 2.57
N HIS A 212 -25.37 -5.02 2.19
CA HIS A 212 -24.12 -4.37 1.80
C HIS A 212 -23.92 -4.50 0.29
N SER A 213 -23.52 -3.39 -0.34
CA SER A 213 -23.07 -3.36 -1.72
C SER A 213 -21.72 -2.68 -1.83
N TYR A 214 -20.91 -3.11 -2.78
CA TYR A 214 -19.53 -2.63 -2.90
C TYR A 214 -19.35 -1.83 -4.18
N ALA A 215 -18.46 -0.87 -4.15
CA ALA A 215 -18.13 -0.07 -5.32
C ALA A 215 -16.68 0.42 -5.27
N VAL A 216 -16.20 0.94 -6.40
CA VAL A 216 -14.94 1.67 -6.49
C VAL A 216 -15.24 3.09 -6.88
N THR A 217 -14.77 4.04 -6.07
CA THR A 217 -14.83 5.46 -6.40
C THR A 217 -13.52 5.86 -7.07
N THR A 218 -13.60 6.30 -8.32
CA THR A 218 -12.54 6.97 -9.07
C THR A 218 -12.52 8.45 -8.70
N ILE A 219 -11.37 8.98 -8.34
CA ILE A 219 -11.21 10.30 -7.72
C ILE A 219 -10.14 11.08 -8.49
N THR A 220 -10.51 12.28 -8.93
CA THR A 220 -9.65 13.22 -9.66
C THR A 220 -9.81 14.62 -9.10
N ALA A 221 -8.96 15.57 -9.51
CA ALA A 221 -9.14 16.97 -9.17
C ALA A 221 -10.52 17.53 -9.61
N GLY A 222 -11.11 16.97 -10.69
CA GLY A 222 -12.42 17.36 -11.21
C GLY A 222 -13.60 16.80 -10.41
N GLY A 223 -13.38 15.88 -9.47
CA GLY A 223 -14.43 15.26 -8.65
C GLY A 223 -14.29 13.74 -8.57
N ALA A 224 -15.33 13.10 -8.03
CA ALA A 224 -15.37 11.66 -7.78
C ALA A 224 -16.55 11.00 -8.51
N THR A 225 -16.31 9.82 -9.08
CA THR A 225 -17.30 8.99 -9.79
C THR A 225 -17.26 7.58 -9.22
N THR A 226 -18.42 6.97 -8.96
CA THR A 226 -18.51 5.64 -8.35
C THR A 226 -18.98 4.61 -9.35
N ILE A 227 -18.29 3.47 -9.38
CA ILE A 227 -18.60 2.31 -10.23
C ILE A 227 -18.95 1.13 -9.30
N PRO A 228 -20.17 0.55 -9.39
CA PRO A 228 -20.54 -0.58 -8.56
C PRO A 228 -19.67 -1.80 -8.88
N LEU A 229 -19.32 -2.56 -7.85
CA LEU A 229 -18.61 -3.82 -7.98
C LEU A 229 -19.58 -5.00 -8.04
N PRO A 230 -19.25 -6.03 -8.84
CA PRO A 230 -19.94 -7.30 -8.81
C PRO A 230 -19.43 -8.13 -7.62
N GLY A 231 -19.98 -7.83 -6.44
CA GLY A 231 -19.78 -8.55 -5.19
C GLY A 231 -18.65 -8.04 -4.28
N TYR A 232 -18.43 -8.76 -3.19
CA TYR A 232 -17.46 -8.43 -2.13
C TYR A 232 -16.00 -8.35 -2.62
N PRO A 233 -15.26 -7.24 -2.42
CA PRO A 233 -13.86 -7.14 -2.77
C PRO A 233 -12.98 -7.96 -1.80
N ARG A 234 -12.20 -8.90 -2.35
CA ARG A 234 -11.29 -9.80 -1.61
C ARG A 234 -9.83 -9.35 -1.64
N SER A 235 -9.52 -8.27 -2.35
CA SER A 235 -8.19 -7.69 -2.43
C SER A 235 -8.24 -6.18 -2.44
N THR A 236 -7.09 -5.54 -2.25
CA THR A 236 -6.91 -4.14 -2.66
C THR A 236 -6.98 -4.02 -4.17
N VAL A 237 -7.17 -2.80 -4.66
CA VAL A 237 -7.03 -2.50 -6.09
C VAL A 237 -5.56 -2.50 -6.50
N LEU A 238 -5.26 -2.92 -7.73
CA LEU A 238 -3.93 -2.85 -8.34
C LEU A 238 -4.02 -2.30 -9.77
N PHE A 239 -2.97 -1.60 -10.19
CA PHE A 239 -2.93 -0.88 -11.46
C PHE A 239 -2.17 -1.66 -12.53
N GLY A 240 -2.86 -2.02 -13.61
CA GLY A 240 -2.19 -2.42 -14.84
C GLY A 240 -1.54 -1.22 -15.54
N PRO A 241 -0.65 -1.46 -16.51
CA PRO A 241 0.04 -0.40 -17.26
C PRO A 241 -0.92 0.48 -18.09
N ASP A 242 -2.11 -0.04 -18.41
CA ASP A 242 -3.12 0.63 -19.25
C ASP A 242 -4.11 1.48 -18.43
N ASN A 243 -3.78 1.82 -17.17
CA ASN A 243 -4.68 2.45 -16.19
C ASN A 243 -5.97 1.64 -15.93
N ILE A 244 -5.94 0.35 -16.23
CA ILE A 244 -6.99 -0.58 -15.84
C ILE A 244 -6.74 -0.98 -14.40
N VAL A 245 -7.77 -0.88 -13.58
CA VAL A 245 -7.73 -1.27 -12.17
C VAL A 245 -8.24 -2.70 -12.03
N TYR A 246 -7.47 -3.54 -11.36
CA TYR A 246 -7.83 -4.93 -11.11
C TYR A 246 -8.10 -5.15 -9.62
N VAL A 247 -9.19 -5.86 -9.34
CA VAL A 247 -9.55 -6.30 -7.99
C VAL A 247 -10.16 -7.69 -8.05
N THR A 248 -9.82 -8.53 -7.08
CA THR A 248 -10.47 -9.83 -6.91
C THR A 248 -11.78 -9.60 -6.17
N THR A 249 -12.92 -10.03 -6.72
CA THR A 249 -14.22 -10.01 -6.02
C THR A 249 -14.74 -11.44 -5.82
N SER A 250 -15.62 -11.62 -4.84
CA SER A 250 -16.39 -12.86 -4.66
C SER A 250 -17.89 -12.60 -4.80
N SER A 251 -18.65 -13.64 -5.13
CA SER A 251 -20.10 -13.61 -4.96
C SER A 251 -20.47 -13.27 -3.51
N ASP A 252 -21.60 -12.57 -3.34
CA ASP A 252 -22.15 -12.27 -2.02
C ASP A 252 -22.94 -13.46 -1.43
N ASP A 253 -23.20 -14.50 -2.23
CA ASP A 253 -23.88 -15.71 -1.80
C ASP A 253 -22.91 -16.66 -1.05
N PRO A 254 -23.10 -16.90 0.25
CA PRO A 254 -22.25 -17.79 1.03
C PRO A 254 -22.40 -19.27 0.64
N THR A 255 -23.44 -19.63 -0.12
CA THR A 255 -23.72 -21.00 -0.58
C THR A 255 -23.15 -21.31 -1.96
N ASP A 256 -22.84 -20.29 -2.76
CA ASP A 256 -22.20 -20.39 -4.07
C ASP A 256 -20.99 -19.45 -4.12
N PHE A 257 -20.02 -19.72 -3.23
CA PHE A 257 -18.80 -18.92 -3.13
C PHE A 257 -17.96 -19.10 -4.39
N SER A 258 -17.99 -18.09 -5.25
CA SER A 258 -17.18 -18.01 -6.47
C SER A 258 -16.33 -16.75 -6.41
N THR A 259 -15.15 -16.80 -7.04
CA THR A 259 -14.27 -15.64 -7.15
C THR A 259 -14.06 -15.27 -8.60
N GLN A 260 -13.81 -13.99 -8.84
CA GLN A 260 -13.56 -13.44 -10.16
C GLN A 260 -12.55 -12.30 -10.09
N VAL A 261 -11.87 -12.04 -11.20
CA VAL A 261 -11.10 -10.81 -11.36
C VAL A 261 -11.97 -9.78 -12.06
N THR A 262 -12.14 -8.63 -11.42
CA THR A 262 -12.85 -7.48 -11.96
C THR A 262 -11.85 -6.47 -12.47
N ALA A 263 -11.90 -6.18 -13.77
CA ALA A 263 -11.10 -5.15 -14.44
C ALA A 263 -11.96 -3.91 -14.65
N ILE A 264 -11.52 -2.78 -14.11
CA ILE A 264 -12.29 -1.54 -13.98
C ILE A 264 -11.64 -0.45 -14.83
N THR A 265 -12.47 0.26 -15.58
CA THR A 265 -12.10 1.44 -16.37
C THR A 265 -13.02 2.60 -15.98
N PRO A 266 -12.75 3.85 -16.39
CA PRO A 266 -13.64 4.97 -16.12
C PRO A 266 -15.07 4.79 -16.68
N THR A 267 -15.27 3.92 -17.67
CA THR A 267 -16.57 3.69 -18.31
C THR A 267 -17.33 2.48 -17.77
N GLY A 268 -16.76 1.71 -16.84
CA GLY A 268 -17.41 0.54 -16.26
C GLY A 268 -16.42 -0.53 -15.83
N TYR A 269 -16.86 -1.78 -15.82
CA TYR A 269 -16.02 -2.92 -15.48
C TYR A 269 -16.31 -4.12 -16.37
N THR A 270 -15.37 -5.07 -16.38
CA THR A 270 -15.55 -6.42 -16.91
C THR A 270 -15.13 -7.42 -15.85
N THR A 271 -15.70 -8.63 -15.89
CA THR A 271 -15.38 -9.70 -14.94
C THR A 271 -14.89 -10.91 -15.68
N THR A 272 -13.95 -11.61 -15.06
CA THR A 272 -13.50 -12.93 -15.50
C THR A 272 -13.67 -13.91 -14.34
N PRO A 273 -14.59 -14.88 -14.45
CA PRO A 273 -14.73 -15.93 -13.46
C PRO A 273 -13.43 -16.72 -13.31
N LEU A 274 -13.09 -17.06 -12.08
CA LEU A 274 -11.92 -17.88 -11.79
C LEU A 274 -12.31 -19.34 -11.61
N THR A 275 -11.39 -20.23 -11.97
CA THR A 275 -11.48 -21.65 -11.59
C THR A 275 -11.10 -21.79 -10.13
N GLY A 276 -12.04 -22.22 -9.28
CA GLY A 276 -11.84 -22.34 -7.83
C GLY A 276 -11.94 -21.01 -7.09
N TYR A 277 -11.38 -20.97 -5.88
CA TYR A 277 -11.33 -19.78 -5.05
C TYR A 277 -9.96 -19.12 -5.13
N ALA A 278 -9.95 -17.78 -5.17
CA ALA A 278 -8.72 -17.00 -5.09
C ALA A 278 -8.00 -17.24 -3.75
N THR A 279 -6.70 -17.54 -3.80
CA THR A 279 -5.85 -17.72 -2.62
C THR A 279 -5.10 -16.45 -2.20
N GLY A 280 -5.42 -15.33 -2.84
CA GLY A 280 -4.83 -14.02 -2.62
C GLY A 280 -5.38 -12.99 -3.61
N GLY A 281 -4.88 -11.76 -3.57
CA GLY A 281 -5.21 -10.74 -4.57
C GLY A 281 -4.49 -10.97 -5.90
N VAL A 282 -4.93 -10.25 -6.94
CA VAL A 282 -4.22 -10.17 -8.22
C VAL A 282 -2.78 -9.68 -8.03
N ARG A 283 -1.92 -9.95 -9.01
CA ARG A 283 -0.52 -9.52 -9.05
C ARG A 283 -0.18 -9.08 -10.46
N ILE A 284 0.71 -8.10 -10.59
CA ILE A 284 1.04 -7.50 -11.88
C ILE A 284 2.55 -7.56 -12.03
N SER A 285 3.01 -8.20 -13.10
CA SER A 285 4.43 -8.27 -13.47
C SER A 285 4.92 -6.94 -14.03
N PRO A 286 6.25 -6.72 -14.12
CA PRO A 286 6.83 -5.52 -14.74
C PRO A 286 6.41 -5.25 -16.18
N ASP A 287 6.08 -6.28 -16.96
CA ASP A 287 5.55 -6.15 -18.33
C ASP A 287 4.05 -5.81 -18.37
N GLY A 288 3.41 -5.74 -17.20
CA GLY A 288 2.00 -5.39 -17.03
C GLY A 288 1.02 -6.55 -17.14
N THR A 289 1.49 -7.78 -17.30
CA THR A 289 0.65 -8.98 -17.28
C THR A 289 0.05 -9.17 -15.88
N VAL A 290 -1.25 -9.45 -15.82
CA VAL A 290 -1.95 -9.66 -14.54
C VAL A 290 -2.06 -11.16 -14.28
N TYR A 291 -1.88 -11.54 -13.02
CA TYR A 291 -1.94 -12.92 -12.57
C TYR A 291 -2.83 -13.05 -11.33
N GLN A 292 -3.54 -14.17 -11.25
CA GLN A 292 -4.32 -14.56 -10.08
C GLN A 292 -4.03 -16.01 -9.72
N LEU A 293 -3.73 -16.26 -8.44
CA LEU A 293 -3.61 -17.60 -7.89
C LEU A 293 -4.98 -18.07 -7.38
N THR A 294 -5.38 -19.28 -7.75
CA THR A 294 -6.59 -19.93 -7.24
C THR A 294 -6.34 -21.39 -6.87
N ALA A 295 -7.26 -21.95 -6.10
CA ALA A 295 -7.28 -23.36 -5.77
C ALA A 295 -8.71 -23.92 -5.79
N THR A 296 -8.85 -25.20 -6.12
CA THR A 296 -10.06 -25.99 -5.88
C THR A 296 -9.76 -27.01 -4.79
N ILE A 297 -10.74 -27.27 -3.92
CA ILE A 297 -10.69 -28.36 -2.94
C ILE A 297 -11.82 -29.33 -3.27
N ASP A 298 -11.48 -30.59 -3.49
CA ASP A 298 -12.45 -31.67 -3.66
C ASP A 298 -12.03 -32.95 -2.90
N SER A 299 -12.73 -34.06 -3.14
CA SER A 299 -12.41 -35.36 -2.53
C SER A 299 -11.05 -35.93 -2.93
N SER A 300 -10.46 -35.42 -4.02
CA SER A 300 -9.18 -35.85 -4.58
C SER A 300 -8.01 -35.02 -4.04
N GLY A 301 -8.29 -33.86 -3.42
CA GLY A 301 -7.30 -33.01 -2.78
C GLY A 301 -7.43 -31.54 -3.18
N ILE A 302 -6.29 -30.85 -3.16
CA ILE A 302 -6.17 -29.45 -3.57
C ILE A 302 -5.56 -29.40 -4.96
N THR A 303 -6.23 -28.76 -5.91
CA THR A 303 -5.67 -28.44 -7.22
C THR A 303 -5.44 -26.94 -7.32
N ASN A 304 -4.24 -26.54 -7.73
CA ASN A 304 -3.85 -25.13 -7.77
C ASN A 304 -3.78 -24.63 -9.20
N TYR A 305 -4.09 -23.34 -9.40
CA TYR A 305 -4.08 -22.72 -10.72
C TYR A 305 -3.43 -21.34 -10.68
N VAL A 306 -2.90 -20.94 -11.83
CA VAL A 306 -2.53 -19.56 -12.17
C VAL A 306 -3.36 -19.14 -13.36
N THR A 307 -4.20 -18.12 -13.18
CA THR A 307 -4.86 -17.44 -14.30
C THR A 307 -4.05 -16.22 -14.69
N THR A 308 -3.63 -16.18 -15.96
CA THR A 308 -2.92 -15.05 -16.59
C THR A 308 -3.93 -14.24 -17.40
N PHE A 309 -3.92 -12.92 -17.27
CA PHE A 309 -4.78 -12.01 -18.03
C PHE A 309 -3.94 -11.16 -18.95
N THR A 310 -4.38 -11.09 -20.21
CA THR A 310 -3.81 -10.29 -21.28
C THR A 310 -4.92 -9.40 -21.88
N PRO A 311 -4.57 -8.36 -22.65
CA PRO A 311 -5.58 -7.57 -23.35
C PRO A 311 -6.49 -8.39 -24.28
N ASN A 312 -6.03 -9.55 -24.75
CA ASN A 312 -6.78 -10.43 -25.66
C ASN A 312 -7.63 -11.50 -24.94
N GLY A 313 -7.62 -11.53 -23.61
CA GLY A 313 -8.32 -12.53 -22.81
C GLY A 313 -7.43 -13.14 -21.73
N HIS A 314 -7.87 -14.25 -21.16
CA HIS A 314 -7.17 -14.92 -20.06
C HIS A 314 -6.86 -16.38 -20.38
N THR A 315 -5.88 -16.94 -19.66
CA THR A 315 -5.52 -18.37 -19.72
C THR A 315 -5.32 -18.89 -18.31
N THR A 316 -5.97 -20.00 -17.98
CA THR A 316 -5.80 -20.69 -16.69
C THR A 316 -4.88 -21.89 -16.88
N THR A 317 -3.83 -21.95 -16.06
CA THR A 317 -2.86 -23.05 -16.03
C THR A 317 -2.98 -23.79 -14.70
N GLU A 318 -3.18 -25.11 -14.76
CA GLU A 318 -3.10 -25.98 -13.60
C GLU A 318 -1.65 -26.19 -13.19
N LEU A 319 -1.37 -26.05 -11.89
CA LEU A 319 -0.06 -26.27 -11.30
C LEU A 319 0.03 -27.68 -10.69
N PRO A 320 1.17 -28.37 -10.82
CA PRO A 320 1.35 -29.67 -10.18
C PRO A 320 1.51 -29.51 -8.66
N GLY A 321 0.66 -30.19 -7.90
CA GLY A 321 0.80 -30.28 -6.44
C GLY A 321 0.30 -29.07 -5.66
N ALA A 322 0.76 -28.94 -4.41
CA ALA A 322 0.32 -27.95 -3.44
C ALA A 322 1.24 -26.72 -3.36
N PHE A 323 0.70 -25.59 -2.90
CA PHE A 323 1.52 -24.44 -2.47
C PHE A 323 2.29 -24.78 -1.19
N LEU A 324 3.49 -24.22 -1.02
CA LEU A 324 4.27 -24.37 0.21
C LEU A 324 3.56 -23.67 1.38
N TYR A 325 3.04 -22.47 1.15
CA TYR A 325 2.20 -21.73 2.08
C TYR A 325 0.94 -21.20 1.41
N SER A 326 -0.16 -21.10 2.18
CA SER A 326 -1.43 -20.53 1.70
C SER A 326 -1.32 -19.05 1.27
N TRP A 327 -0.26 -18.36 1.71
CA TRP A 327 0.05 -16.96 1.40
C TRP A 327 1.14 -16.81 0.34
N ASP A 328 1.61 -17.89 -0.27
CA ASP A 328 2.68 -17.81 -1.27
C ASP A 328 2.24 -17.02 -2.49
N GLN A 329 3.04 -16.04 -2.88
CA GLN A 329 2.77 -15.17 -4.02
C GLN A 329 3.67 -15.53 -5.21
N LEU A 330 3.33 -14.98 -6.38
CA LEU A 330 4.21 -15.02 -7.54
C LEU A 330 5.42 -14.11 -7.31
N VAL A 331 6.59 -14.58 -7.76
CA VAL A 331 7.83 -13.81 -7.79
C VAL A 331 8.10 -13.39 -9.23
N PHE A 332 8.40 -12.12 -9.48
CA PHE A 332 8.57 -11.58 -10.83
C PHE A 332 10.02 -11.22 -11.10
N ASP A 333 10.51 -11.63 -12.26
CA ASP A 333 11.77 -11.12 -12.82
C ASP A 333 11.54 -9.79 -13.54
N ALA A 334 12.62 -9.05 -13.76
CA ALA A 334 12.62 -7.76 -14.44
C ALA A 334 12.14 -7.84 -15.90
N ASP A 335 12.24 -9.02 -16.53
CA ASP A 335 11.76 -9.27 -17.89
C ASP A 335 10.24 -9.51 -17.98
N GLY A 336 9.54 -9.54 -16.84
CA GLY A 336 8.11 -9.83 -16.77
C GLY A 336 7.77 -11.28 -16.43
N THR A 337 8.73 -12.20 -16.46
CA THR A 337 8.49 -13.62 -16.16
C THR A 337 8.06 -13.80 -14.71
N ALA A 338 6.93 -14.46 -14.50
CA ALA A 338 6.43 -14.80 -13.18
C ALA A 338 6.82 -16.25 -12.82
N TYR A 339 7.21 -16.48 -11.57
CA TYR A 339 7.59 -17.79 -11.08
C TYR A 339 6.75 -18.21 -9.88
N LYS A 340 6.40 -19.49 -9.85
CA LYS A 340 5.68 -20.12 -8.75
C LYS A 340 6.30 -21.46 -8.37
N THR A 341 6.46 -21.69 -7.07
CA THR A 341 6.83 -22.99 -6.52
C THR A 341 5.61 -23.73 -6.02
N THR A 342 5.56 -25.02 -6.35
CA THR A 342 4.64 -26.01 -5.78
C THR A 342 5.39 -27.29 -5.46
N PHE A 343 4.73 -28.24 -4.79
CA PHE A 343 5.32 -29.54 -4.52
C PHE A 343 4.30 -30.67 -4.52
N THR A 344 4.74 -31.87 -4.88
CA THR A 344 3.98 -33.11 -4.74
C THR A 344 4.70 -34.06 -3.78
N GLY A 345 3.99 -35.07 -3.29
CA GLY A 345 4.55 -36.12 -2.43
C GLY A 345 4.33 -35.88 -0.93
N ASP A 346 4.91 -36.77 -0.15
CA ASP A 346 4.83 -36.76 1.32
C ASP A 346 6.11 -37.35 1.93
N ALA A 347 6.18 -37.39 3.26
CA ALA A 347 7.33 -37.94 3.99
C ALA A 347 7.59 -39.44 3.73
N THR A 348 6.62 -40.17 3.17
CA THR A 348 6.70 -41.61 2.89
C THR A 348 7.24 -41.87 1.48
N ILE A 349 6.73 -41.16 0.48
CA ILE A 349 7.10 -41.36 -0.94
C ILE A 349 8.17 -40.38 -1.43
N GLY A 350 8.56 -39.43 -0.56
CA GLY A 350 9.45 -38.33 -0.89
C GLY A 350 8.72 -37.17 -1.54
N TYR A 351 9.30 -35.99 -1.42
CA TYR A 351 8.77 -34.77 -2.03
C TYR A 351 9.42 -34.49 -3.38
N THR A 352 8.63 -33.95 -4.31
CA THR A 352 9.11 -33.37 -5.57
C THR A 352 8.70 -31.91 -5.61
N THR A 353 9.66 -31.01 -5.75
CA THR A 353 9.44 -29.58 -5.96
C THR A 353 9.25 -29.31 -7.45
N HIS A 354 8.30 -28.44 -7.77
CA HIS A 354 8.03 -27.93 -9.10
C HIS A 354 8.18 -26.40 -9.08
N VAL A 355 8.90 -25.87 -10.06
CA VAL A 355 8.97 -24.43 -10.32
C VAL A 355 8.41 -24.18 -11.71
N THR A 356 7.30 -23.44 -11.77
CA THR A 356 6.64 -23.04 -13.01
C THR A 356 6.96 -21.59 -13.33
N ALA A 357 7.50 -21.36 -14.52
CA ALA A 357 7.74 -20.04 -15.09
C ALA A 357 6.62 -19.69 -16.07
N PHE A 358 6.08 -18.49 -15.97
CA PHE A 358 5.01 -17.94 -16.81
C PHE A 358 5.55 -16.76 -17.59
N THR A 359 5.45 -16.83 -18.91
CA THR A 359 5.83 -15.78 -19.85
C THR A 359 4.60 -15.36 -20.67
N ALA A 360 4.71 -14.26 -21.41
CA ALA A 360 3.68 -13.84 -22.36
C ALA A 360 3.36 -14.91 -23.43
N THR A 361 4.26 -15.86 -23.69
CA THR A 361 4.07 -16.91 -24.72
C THR A 361 3.55 -18.24 -24.18
N GLY A 362 3.43 -18.39 -22.85
CA GLY A 362 3.04 -19.63 -22.19
C GLY A 362 3.87 -19.90 -20.95
N HIS A 363 3.81 -21.14 -20.45
CA HIS A 363 4.49 -21.54 -19.22
C HIS A 363 5.38 -22.76 -19.43
N THR A 364 6.36 -22.93 -18.54
CA THR A 364 7.22 -24.12 -18.45
C THR A 364 7.36 -24.54 -16.99
N THR A 365 7.46 -25.84 -16.72
CA THR A 365 7.63 -26.36 -15.36
C THR A 365 8.89 -27.20 -15.26
N THR A 366 9.78 -26.83 -14.34
CA THR A 366 10.97 -27.59 -13.97
C THR A 366 10.71 -28.32 -12.66
N SER A 367 11.05 -29.61 -12.58
CA SER A 367 10.81 -30.42 -11.39
C SER A 367 12.10 -31.06 -10.89
N PHE A 368 12.25 -31.15 -9.57
CA PHE A 368 13.42 -31.77 -8.92
C PHE A 368 13.04 -32.35 -7.55
N ALA A 369 13.78 -33.36 -7.11
CA ALA A 369 13.55 -33.99 -5.82
C ALA A 369 13.81 -33.03 -4.64
N GLY A 370 13.00 -33.18 -3.59
CA GLY A 370 13.07 -32.40 -2.35
C GLY A 370 11.79 -31.63 -2.05
N HIS A 371 11.60 -31.29 -0.78
CA HIS A 371 10.55 -30.38 -0.31
C HIS A 371 11.04 -28.94 -0.43
N PRO A 372 10.26 -27.98 -0.95
CA PRO A 372 10.72 -26.61 -1.04
C PRO A 372 10.91 -26.04 0.37
N ALA A 373 12.09 -25.47 0.63
CA ALA A 373 12.47 -24.98 1.95
C ALA A 373 12.18 -23.47 2.14
N ASP A 374 12.14 -22.72 1.03
CA ASP A 374 11.94 -21.27 1.01
C ASP A 374 11.27 -20.87 -0.31
N HIS A 375 10.89 -19.60 -0.44
CA HIS A 375 10.42 -19.01 -1.68
C HIS A 375 11.55 -18.89 -2.72
N ILE A 376 11.15 -18.73 -3.98
CA ILE A 376 12.06 -18.43 -5.09
C ILE A 376 12.79 -17.11 -4.83
N LYS A 377 14.10 -17.09 -5.13
CA LYS A 377 14.91 -15.86 -5.14
C LYS A 377 15.39 -15.59 -6.57
N ILE A 378 15.24 -14.35 -7.01
CA ILE A 378 15.71 -13.91 -8.33
C ILE A 378 16.94 -13.02 -8.10
N LEU A 379 18.05 -13.40 -8.71
CA LEU A 379 19.29 -12.66 -8.64
C LEU A 379 19.29 -11.49 -9.65
N PRO A 380 20.14 -10.46 -9.48
CA PRO A 380 20.19 -9.32 -10.39
C PRO A 380 20.48 -9.65 -11.86
N ASP A 381 21.02 -10.84 -12.14
CA ASP A 381 21.29 -11.33 -13.49
C ASP A 381 20.13 -12.15 -14.10
N GLY A 382 18.97 -12.20 -13.44
CA GLY A 382 17.79 -12.99 -13.84
C GLY A 382 17.89 -14.48 -13.47
N THR A 383 18.96 -14.90 -12.79
CA THR A 383 19.07 -16.28 -12.32
C THR A 383 18.04 -16.55 -11.22
N VAL A 384 17.30 -17.65 -11.36
CA VAL A 384 16.28 -18.06 -10.41
C VAL A 384 16.83 -19.17 -9.51
N LEU A 385 16.66 -19.01 -8.20
CA LEU A 385 17.15 -19.91 -7.18
C LEU A 385 15.97 -20.49 -6.39
N GLN A 386 15.93 -21.82 -6.28
CA GLN A 386 15.01 -22.52 -5.38
C GLN A 386 15.82 -23.37 -4.40
N SER A 387 15.59 -23.19 -3.10
CA SER A 387 16.12 -24.09 -2.06
C SER A 387 15.16 -25.25 -1.80
N VAL A 388 15.71 -26.46 -1.73
CA VAL A 388 14.97 -27.68 -1.39
C VAL A 388 15.64 -28.44 -0.27
N ASP A 389 14.83 -28.97 0.63
CA ASP A 389 15.20 -29.93 1.65
C ASP A 389 15.08 -31.35 1.09
N LEU A 390 16.17 -32.11 1.15
CA LEU A 390 16.23 -33.51 0.72
C LEU A 390 16.06 -34.48 1.89
N GLY A 391 15.85 -33.98 3.11
CA GLY A 391 15.93 -34.73 4.36
C GLY A 391 17.35 -34.74 4.94
N ASP A 392 17.49 -35.28 6.15
CA ASP A 392 18.76 -35.45 6.87
C ASP A 392 19.60 -34.15 7.00
N ASP A 393 18.94 -33.02 7.20
CA ASP A 393 19.54 -31.67 7.27
C ASP A 393 20.28 -31.25 5.99
N VAL A 394 19.95 -31.85 4.84
CA VAL A 394 20.56 -31.53 3.54
C VAL A 394 19.66 -30.57 2.76
N THR A 395 20.07 -29.30 2.70
CA THR A 395 19.50 -28.31 1.77
C THR A 395 20.31 -28.23 0.48
N ARG A 396 19.63 -28.31 -0.66
CA ARG A 396 20.20 -28.06 -2.00
C ARG A 396 19.64 -26.77 -2.57
N PHE A 397 20.49 -26.02 -3.27
CA PHE A 397 20.05 -24.90 -4.10
C PHE A 397 20.02 -25.35 -5.56
N VAL A 398 18.88 -25.14 -6.22
CA VAL A 398 18.69 -25.42 -7.64
C VAL A 398 18.69 -24.10 -8.40
N LEU A 399 19.59 -23.99 -9.38
CA LEU A 399 19.65 -22.87 -10.32
C LEU A 399 18.73 -23.15 -11.51
N ILE A 400 17.85 -22.21 -11.81
CA ILE A 400 16.93 -22.25 -12.95
C ILE A 400 17.27 -21.02 -13.79
N ARG A 401 17.71 -21.22 -15.03
CA ARG A 401 18.10 -20.12 -15.93
C ARG A 401 16.98 -19.83 -16.92
N SER A 402 16.68 -18.54 -17.12
CA SER A 402 15.66 -18.02 -18.04
C SER A 402 15.76 -18.57 -19.47
N ALA A 403 16.97 -18.88 -19.96
CA ALA A 403 17.19 -19.37 -21.32
C ALA A 403 17.23 -20.91 -21.49
N ASP A 404 17.23 -21.68 -20.38
CA ASP A 404 17.48 -23.13 -20.44
C ASP A 404 16.30 -23.91 -19.84
N ILE A 405 15.44 -24.43 -20.72
CA ILE A 405 14.41 -25.46 -20.40
C ILE A 405 15.08 -26.83 -20.19
N THR A 406 16.26 -26.87 -19.58
CA THR A 406 16.91 -28.09 -19.10
C THR A 406 17.86 -27.70 -17.95
N PRO A 407 17.63 -28.18 -16.71
CA PRO A 407 18.47 -27.79 -15.58
C PRO A 407 19.90 -28.30 -15.76
N ALA A 408 20.88 -27.40 -15.61
CA ALA A 408 22.25 -27.80 -15.31
C ALA A 408 22.31 -28.14 -13.81
N VAL A 409 22.58 -29.42 -13.51
CA VAL A 409 22.70 -29.97 -12.14
C VAL A 409 23.99 -29.54 -11.48
#